data_AF-A0A0B7IP09-F1
#
_entry.id   AF-A0A0B7IP09-F1
#
_cell.length_a   1.000
_cell.length_b   1.000
_cell.length_c   1.000
_cell.angle_alpha   90.00
_cell.angle_beta   90.00
_cell.angle_gamma   90.00
#
_symmetry.space_group_name_H-M   'P 1'
#
loop_
_entity.id
_entity.type
_entity.pdbx_description
1 polymer ?
#
loop_
_entity_poly.entity_id
_entity_poly.type
_entity_poly.pdbx_seq_one_letter_code
_entity_poly.pdbx_strand_id
1 'polypeptide(L)'
;MDLFVLIAFSFNHQIRFNNNHEFNNPFGRERSSFNPKMKQKLVAFINRIKEIQPVFSDKCFSEFDFSELQSNDFVYCDPPYLITTGTYNDGKRGFKRLDTKRRISIT
;
A
#
# COMPACT_ATOMS: atom_id res chain seq x y z
N MET A 1 -10.82 -0.72 -13.63
CA MET A 1 -11.18 0.50 -12.84
C MET A 1 -11.85 0.13 -11.51
N ASP A 2 -12.13 -1.16 -11.32
CA ASP A 2 -13.13 -1.66 -10.38
C ASP A 2 -12.63 -1.62 -8.93
N LEU A 3 -11.32 -1.82 -8.71
CA LEU A 3 -10.73 -1.75 -7.38
C LEU A 3 -10.88 -0.36 -6.74
N PHE A 4 -10.68 0.72 -7.51
CA PHE A 4 -10.83 2.08 -6.98
C PHE A 4 -12.28 2.38 -6.60
N VAL A 5 -13.24 1.91 -7.41
CA VAL A 5 -14.67 2.02 -7.11
C VAL A 5 -15.01 1.22 -5.86
N LEU A 6 -14.52 -0.02 -5.75
CA LEU A 6 -14.71 -0.84 -4.55
C LEU A 6 -14.17 -0.12 -3.31
N ILE A 7 -12.97 0.46 -3.35
CA ILE A 7 -12.37 1.23 -2.24
C ILE A 7 -13.22 2.45 -1.88
N ALA A 8 -13.73 3.19 -2.88
CA ALA A 8 -14.55 4.38 -2.67
C ALA A 8 -15.79 4.10 -1.82
N PHE A 9 -16.39 2.93 -2.00
CA PHE A 9 -17.63 2.51 -1.32
C PHE A 9 -17.42 1.49 -0.21
N SER A 10 -16.17 1.14 0.10
CA SER A 10 -15.84 0.18 1.15
C SER A 10 -15.75 0.82 2.52
N PHE A 11 -16.05 0.04 3.56
CA PHE A 11 -15.93 0.48 4.96
C PHE A 11 -14.51 1.02 5.24
N ASN A 12 -14.44 2.26 5.73
CA ASN A 12 -13.21 3.00 6.01
C ASN A 12 -12.22 3.11 4.83
N HIS A 13 -12.67 2.92 3.58
CA HIS A 13 -11.81 2.89 2.38
C HIS A 13 -10.65 1.89 2.48
N GLN A 14 -10.80 0.82 3.28
CA GLN A 14 -9.75 -0.17 3.45
C GLN A 14 -9.66 -1.08 2.22
N ILE A 15 -8.45 -1.55 1.93
CA ILE A 15 -8.20 -2.59 0.95
C ILE A 15 -8.03 -3.89 1.74
N ARG A 16 -8.91 -4.87 1.50
CA ARG A 16 -8.87 -6.15 2.21
C ARG A 16 -9.16 -7.30 1.25
N PHE A 17 -8.23 -8.23 1.17
CA PHE A 17 -8.35 -9.48 0.42
C PHE A 17 -8.37 -10.67 1.39
N ASN A 18 -9.06 -11.73 1.00
CA ASN A 18 -8.97 -13.03 1.67
C ASN A 18 -7.81 -13.88 1.11
N ASN A 19 -7.62 -15.08 1.65
CA ASN A 19 -6.58 -16.00 1.18
C ASN A 19 -6.80 -16.51 -0.26
N ASN A 20 -8.01 -16.33 -0.81
CA ASN A 20 -8.34 -16.66 -2.19
C ASN A 20 -8.12 -15.46 -3.14
N HIS A 21 -7.49 -14.38 -2.65
CA HIS A 21 -7.29 -13.12 -3.39
C HIS A 21 -8.57 -12.37 -3.76
N GLU A 22 -9.68 -12.68 -3.10
CA GLU A 22 -10.96 -12.03 -3.34
C GLU A 22 -11.14 -10.84 -2.41
N PHE A 23 -11.69 -9.75 -2.94
CA PHE A 23 -12.00 -8.56 -2.17
C PHE A 23 -13.15 -8.85 -1.21
N ASN A 24 -12.93 -8.65 0.09
CA ASN A 24 -13.92 -9.02 1.11
C ASN A 24 -14.25 -7.89 2.07
N ASN A 25 -13.99 -6.63 1.72
CA ASN A 25 -14.33 -5.51 2.60
C ASN A 25 -15.86 -5.24 2.57
N PRO A 26 -16.55 -5.13 3.73
CA PRO A 26 -17.95 -4.75 3.76
C PRO A 26 -18.23 -3.38 3.12
N PHE A 27 -19.45 -3.22 2.63
CA PHE A 27 -19.96 -1.96 2.10
C PHE A 27 -20.03 -0.89 3.19
N GLY A 28 -19.44 0.27 2.95
CA GLY A 28 -19.39 1.40 3.87
C GLY A 28 -20.66 2.25 3.80
N ARG A 29 -21.80 1.67 4.14
CA ARG A 29 -23.12 2.33 4.09
C ARG A 29 -23.06 3.71 4.76
N GLU A 30 -23.60 4.72 4.07
CA GLU A 30 -23.77 6.12 4.52
C GLU A 30 -22.50 6.93 4.83
N ARG A 31 -21.32 6.30 4.96
CA ARG A 31 -20.07 6.98 5.30
C ARG A 31 -19.00 6.91 4.22
N SER A 32 -19.02 5.89 3.37
CA SER A 32 -18.05 5.71 2.30
C SER A 32 -18.71 6.00 0.95
N SER A 33 -18.32 7.13 0.36
CA SER A 33 -18.79 7.54 -0.96
C SER A 33 -17.68 8.25 -1.73
N PHE A 34 -17.85 8.32 -3.05
CA PHE A 34 -17.01 9.17 -3.88
C PHE A 34 -17.35 10.65 -3.64
N ASN A 35 -16.71 11.24 -2.64
CA ASN A 35 -16.92 12.64 -2.28
C ASN A 35 -15.99 13.60 -3.06
N PRO A 36 -16.31 14.91 -3.11
CA PRO A 36 -15.49 15.90 -3.83
C PRO A 36 -14.02 15.94 -3.38
N LYS A 37 -13.75 15.70 -2.09
CA LYS A 37 -12.38 15.67 -1.55
C LYS A 37 -11.59 14.48 -2.10
N MET A 38 -12.21 13.32 -2.26
CA MET A 38 -11.58 12.15 -2.87
C MET A 38 -11.31 12.37 -4.36
N LYS A 39 -12.22 13.03 -5.08
CA LYS A 39 -11.99 13.46 -6.47
C LYS A 39 -10.77 14.37 -6.58
N GLN A 40 -10.67 15.38 -5.73
CA GLN A 40 -9.52 16.30 -5.72
C GLN A 40 -8.21 15.57 -5.45
N LYS A 41 -8.17 14.65 -4.47
CA LYS A 41 -7.00 13.82 -4.21
C LYS A 41 -6.61 12.95 -5.40
N LEU A 42 -7.59 12.33 -6.07
CA LEU A 42 -7.34 11.51 -7.26
C LEU A 42 -6.74 12.34 -8.40
N VAL A 43 -7.30 13.52 -8.68
CA VAL A 43 -6.78 14.43 -9.71
C VAL A 43 -5.35 14.87 -9.38
N ALA A 44 -5.10 15.27 -8.13
CA ALA A 44 -3.75 15.65 -7.69
C ALA A 44 -2.75 14.49 -7.83
N PHE A 45 -3.15 13.28 -7.44
CA PHE A 45 -2.33 12.07 -7.58
C PHE A 45 -2.00 11.76 -9.04
N ILE A 46 -3.00 11.80 -9.94
CA ILE A 46 -2.80 11.56 -11.37
C ILE A 46 -1.85 12.61 -11.97
N ASN A 47 -2.05 13.89 -11.64
CA ASN A 47 -1.18 14.96 -12.14
C ASN A 47 0.26 14.76 -11.67
N ARG A 48 0.46 14.39 -10.40
CA ARG A 48 1.79 14.16 -9.85
C ARG A 48 2.49 12.94 -10.44
N ILE A 49 1.77 11.85 -10.70
CA ILE A 49 2.31 10.66 -11.39
C ILE A 49 2.74 11.02 -12.81
N LYS A 50 1.93 11.79 -13.55
CA LYS A 50 2.29 12.21 -14.92
C LYS A 50 3.54 13.08 -14.96
N GLU A 51 3.74 13.90 -13.94
CA GLU A 51 4.92 14.76 -13.81
C GLU A 51 6.19 13.98 -13.46
N ILE A 52 6.14 13.13 -12.41
CA ILE A 52 7.31 12.37 -11.96
C ILE A 52 7.64 11.21 -12.91
N GLN A 53 6.63 10.61 -13.55
CA GLN A 53 6.73 9.34 -14.29
C GLN A 53 7.41 8.23 -13.48
N PRO A 54 6.88 7.88 -12.29
CA PRO A 54 7.51 6.91 -11.42
C PRO A 54 7.41 5.48 -11.98
N VAL A 55 8.39 4.65 -11.64
CA VAL A 55 8.34 3.20 -11.85
C VAL A 55 7.74 2.54 -10.62
N PHE A 56 6.70 1.72 -10.82
CA PHE A 56 6.06 0.95 -9.74
C PHE A 56 6.56 -0.50 -9.76
N SER A 57 6.73 -1.07 -8.57
CA SER A 57 7.09 -2.48 -8.36
C SER A 57 6.26 -3.04 -7.22
N ASP A 58 5.80 -4.28 -7.37
CA ASP A 58 5.07 -5.04 -6.36
C ASP A 58 5.92 -6.17 -5.74
N LYS A 59 7.24 -6.17 -6.01
CA LYS A 59 8.18 -7.15 -5.46
C LYS A 59 8.26 -7.06 -3.95
N CYS A 60 8.54 -8.21 -3.31
CA CYS A 60 8.88 -8.23 -1.90
C CYS A 60 10.14 -7.40 -1.67
N PHE A 61 10.20 -6.61 -0.59
CA PHE A 61 11.39 -5.83 -0.24
C PHE A 61 12.67 -6.69 -0.13
N SER A 62 12.53 -7.98 0.19
CA SER A 62 13.66 -8.93 0.27
C SER A 62 14.22 -9.34 -1.10
N GLU A 63 13.48 -9.07 -2.18
CA GLU A 63 13.85 -9.35 -3.57
C GLU A 63 14.27 -8.07 -4.30
N PHE A 64 14.31 -6.94 -3.59
CA PHE A 64 14.79 -5.69 -4.15
C PHE A 64 16.32 -5.73 -4.25
N ASP A 65 16.84 -5.43 -5.45
CA ASP A 65 18.26 -5.39 -5.71
C ASP A 65 18.81 -3.99 -5.39
N PHE A 66 19.48 -3.88 -4.25
CA PHE A 66 20.10 -2.62 -3.82
C PHE A 66 21.40 -2.31 -4.58
N SER A 67 21.92 -3.22 -5.40
CA SER A 67 23.15 -2.99 -6.17
C SER A 67 23.01 -1.94 -7.27
N GLU A 68 21.77 -1.66 -7.69
CA GLU A 68 21.47 -0.62 -8.69
C GLU A 68 21.51 0.81 -8.11
N LEU A 69 21.58 0.96 -6.79
CA LEU A 69 21.58 2.27 -6.13
C LEU A 69 22.96 2.94 -6.20
N GLN A 70 22.95 4.24 -6.46
CA GLN A 70 24.13 5.09 -6.44
C GLN A 70 24.30 5.80 -5.09
N SER A 71 25.50 6.32 -4.81
CA SER A 71 25.82 6.98 -3.54
C SER A 71 24.97 8.22 -3.22
N ASN A 72 24.31 8.80 -4.23
CA ASN A 72 23.46 9.98 -4.08
C ASN A 72 21.97 9.64 -4.04
N ASP A 73 21.61 8.35 -4.12
CA ASP A 73 20.22 7.92 -4.05
C ASP A 73 19.73 7.90 -2.60
N PHE A 74 18.46 8.27 -2.41
CA PHE A 74 17.82 8.27 -1.11
C PHE A 74 16.79 7.15 -1.01
N VAL A 75 16.97 6.28 -0.03
CA VAL A 75 16.06 5.15 0.23
C VAL A 75 15.21 5.45 1.45
N TYR A 76 13.88 5.48 1.27
CA TYR A 76 12.91 5.61 2.35
C TYR A 76 12.21 4.27 2.60
N CYS A 77 12.28 3.78 3.84
CA CYS A 77 11.70 2.50 4.25
C CYS A 77 10.66 2.70 5.36
N ASP A 78 9.39 2.39 5.07
CA ASP A 78 8.28 2.41 6.04
C ASP A 78 7.58 1.04 6.15
N PRO A 79 8.22 0.03 6.78
CA PRO A 79 7.67 -1.32 6.87
C PRO A 79 6.59 -1.44 7.96
N PRO A 80 5.72 -2.47 7.89
CA PRO A 80 4.75 -2.80 8.95
C PRO A 80 5.34 -2.82 10.36
N TYR A 81 4.81 -1.99 11.27
CA TYR A 81 5.32 -1.90 12.65
C TYR A 81 4.74 -3.00 13.54
N LEU A 82 5.63 -3.75 14.21
CA LEU A 82 5.26 -4.90 15.06
C LEU A 82 4.34 -4.53 16.24
N ILE A 83 4.46 -3.31 16.75
CA ILE A 83 3.72 -2.83 17.93
C ILE A 83 2.32 -2.30 17.60
N THR A 84 1.98 -2.12 16.32
CA THR A 84 0.67 -1.61 15.91
C THR A 84 -0.23 -2.73 15.41
N THR A 85 -1.54 -2.52 15.47
CA THR A 85 -2.54 -3.40 14.85
C THR A 85 -3.01 -2.79 13.52
N GLY A 86 -2.09 -2.63 12.57
CA GLY A 86 -2.42 -2.27 11.19
C GLY A 86 -3.09 -3.44 10.47
N THR A 87 -4.05 -3.16 9.57
CA THR A 87 -4.73 -4.20 8.77
C THR A 87 -3.79 -5.00 7.88
N TYR A 88 -2.58 -4.48 7.62
CA TYR A 88 -1.50 -5.11 6.88
C TYR A 88 -0.47 -5.88 7.76
N ASN A 89 -0.58 -5.81 9.10
CA ASN A 89 0.35 -6.46 10.03
C ASN A 89 0.06 -7.96 10.26
N ASP A 90 -1.11 -8.44 9.86
CA ASP A 90 -1.63 -9.81 10.12
C ASP A 90 -0.75 -10.91 9.50
N GLY A 91 0.02 -10.60 8.45
CA GLY A 91 0.85 -11.59 7.76
C GLY A 91 0.09 -12.48 6.78
N LYS A 92 -1.25 -12.39 6.74
CA LYS A 92 -2.13 -13.11 5.81
C LYS A 92 -2.62 -12.29 4.61
N ARG A 93 -2.12 -11.05 4.45
CA ARG A 93 -2.60 -10.08 3.46
C ARG A 93 -1.50 -9.50 2.57
N GLY A 94 -0.51 -10.32 2.22
CA GLY A 94 0.53 -9.96 1.24
C GLY A 94 1.89 -9.58 1.82
N PHE A 95 2.02 -9.43 3.14
CA PHE A 95 3.32 -9.22 3.80
C PHE A 95 3.74 -10.48 4.55
N LYS A 96 4.86 -11.09 4.16
CA LYS A 96 5.48 -12.13 5.00
C LYS A 96 5.92 -11.46 6.30
N ARG A 97 5.60 -12.07 7.45
CA ARG A 97 5.97 -11.53 8.78
C ARG A 97 7.47 -11.19 8.75
N LEU A 98 7.82 -9.91 8.94
CA LEU A 98 9.24 -9.53 8.99
C LEU A 98 9.87 -10.20 10.21
N ASP A 99 10.79 -11.12 9.96
CA ASP A 99 11.55 -11.77 11.02
C ASP A 99 12.53 -10.74 11.63
N THR A 100 12.58 -10.67 12.96
CA THR A 100 13.21 -9.58 13.72
C THR A 100 14.70 -9.39 13.37
N LYS A 101 15.37 -10.46 12.93
CA LYS A 101 16.77 -10.45 12.53
C LYS A 101 17.06 -9.68 11.24
N ARG A 102 16.10 -9.58 10.31
CA ARG A 102 16.32 -8.95 8.98
C ARG A 102 16.19 -7.43 8.99
N ARG A 103 15.63 -6.83 10.05
CA ARG A 103 15.50 -5.37 10.19
C ARG A 103 16.84 -4.66 10.46
N ILE A 104 17.74 -5.33 11.19
CA ILE A 104 19.03 -4.77 11.60
C ILE A 104 19.99 -4.60 10.40
N SER A 105 19.75 -5.31 9.30
CA SER A 105 20.58 -5.23 8.09
C SER A 105 20.21 -4.07 7.15
N ILE A 106 19.09 -3.36 7.40
CA ILE A 106 18.53 -2.32 6.52
C ILE A 106 18.55 -0.94 7.21
N THR A 107 18.92 -0.87 8.49
CA THR A 107 19.15 0.38 9.24
C THR A 107 20.64 0.57 9.46
#